data_AF-A0A935HQ43-F1
#
_entry.id   AF-A0A935HQ43-F1
#
_cell.length_a   1.000
_cell.length_b   1.000
_cell.length_c   1.000
_cell.angle_alpha   90.00
_cell.angle_beta   90.00
_cell.angle_gamma   90.00
#
_symmetry.space_group_name_H-M   'P 1'
#
loop_
_entity.id
_entity.type
_entity.pdbx_description
1 polymer ?
#
loop_
_entity_poly.entity_id
_entity_poly.type
_entity_poly.pdbx_seq_one_letter_code
_entity_poly.pdbx_strand_id
1 'polypeptide(L)'
;MRSLILILVLVPLFALGDNDYHFAQAIKKGNVRRIDRHMKRFIHREGKEVRASSYLHALGGAEDRIGGLYASLRTQIGVIKLDWDRCVAKPAIWPGTWTLGVVYRTRDGLSDQVLERCYTIQGGRPGRINLFGWRPRIRKVRNDLRVINVRSCPGYVEEQERICTERS
;
A
#
# COMPACT_ATOMS: atom_id res chain seq x y z
N MET A 1 32.62 15.42 26.47
CA MET A 1 32.98 15.33 25.04
C MET A 1 32.96 13.90 24.47
N ARG A 2 33.22 12.84 25.24
CA ARG A 2 33.18 11.44 24.73
C ARG A 2 31.78 10.91 24.39
N SER A 3 30.73 11.47 24.96
CA SER A 3 29.33 11.01 24.75
C SER A 3 28.70 11.49 23.44
N LEU A 4 29.20 12.58 22.84
CA LEU A 4 28.69 13.13 21.56
C LEU A 4 29.11 12.27 20.36
N ILE A 5 30.26 11.59 20.46
CA ILE A 5 30.80 10.75 19.39
C ILE A 5 30.00 9.45 19.24
N LEU A 6 29.45 8.91 20.34
CA LEU A 6 28.62 7.70 20.32
C LEU A 6 27.24 7.93 19.66
N ILE A 7 26.68 9.12 19.77
CA ILE A 7 25.40 9.46 19.14
C ILE A 7 25.58 9.58 17.62
N LEU A 8 26.69 10.15 17.14
CA LEU A 8 27.00 10.28 15.71
C LEU A 8 27.23 8.95 14.99
N VAL A 9 27.71 7.92 15.70
CA VAL A 9 27.99 6.59 15.11
C VAL A 9 26.74 5.68 15.08
N LEU A 10 25.72 5.95 15.90
CA LEU A 10 24.47 5.17 15.93
C LEU A 10 23.37 5.72 15.00
N VAL A 11 23.45 7.00 14.59
CA VAL A 11 22.50 7.61 13.64
C VAL A 11 22.39 6.89 12.29
N PRO A 12 23.44 6.31 11.66
CA PRO A 12 23.27 5.65 10.37
C PRO A 12 22.61 4.26 10.47
N LEU A 13 22.50 3.68 11.67
CA LEU A 13 21.85 2.37 11.85
C LEU A 13 20.32 2.46 11.92
N PHE A 14 19.76 3.62 12.29
CA PHE A 14 18.31 3.84 12.30
C PHE A 14 17.74 4.24 10.93
N ALA A 15 18.60 4.50 9.94
CA ALA A 15 18.19 4.89 8.58
C ALA A 15 18.18 3.72 7.58
N LEU A 16 18.33 2.47 8.06
CA LEU A 16 17.98 1.29 7.26
C LEU A 16 16.45 1.24 7.13
N GLY A 17 15.93 1.92 6.12
CA GLY A 17 14.51 1.87 5.78
C GLY A 17 14.03 0.41 5.67
N ASP A 18 12.75 0.20 6.00
CA ASP A 18 11.99 -1.06 6.00
C ASP A 18 11.91 -1.72 4.59
N ASN A 19 13.07 -1.94 3.97
CA ASN A 19 13.23 -2.47 2.64
C ASN A 19 13.28 -4.00 2.70
N ASP A 20 12.25 -4.65 2.15
CA ASP A 20 12.21 -6.12 2.08
C ASP A 20 13.15 -6.60 0.96
N TYR A 21 14.30 -7.17 1.35
CA TYR A 21 15.27 -7.76 0.43
C TYR A 21 14.65 -8.81 -0.51
N HIS A 22 13.74 -9.64 -0.01
CA HIS A 22 13.09 -10.66 -0.84
C HIS A 22 12.13 -10.04 -1.85
N PHE A 23 11.49 -8.92 -1.49
CA PHE A 23 10.65 -8.17 -2.41
C PHE A 23 11.48 -7.53 -3.52
N ALA A 24 12.58 -6.85 -3.16
CA ALA A 24 13.51 -6.29 -4.14
C ALA A 24 14.06 -7.36 -5.09
N GLN A 25 14.38 -8.55 -4.57
CA GLN A 25 14.85 -9.67 -5.39
C GLN A 25 13.75 -10.23 -6.31
N ALA A 26 12.49 -10.23 -5.87
CA ALA A 26 11.36 -10.63 -6.71
C ALA A 26 11.12 -9.63 -7.86
N ILE A 27 11.26 -8.33 -7.57
CA ILE A 27 11.20 -7.25 -8.56
C ILE A 27 12.34 -7.38 -9.57
N LYS A 28 13.58 -7.56 -9.08
CA LYS A 28 14.77 -7.71 -9.94
C LYS A 28 14.58 -8.79 -10.99
N LYS A 29 14.09 -9.96 -10.56
CA LYS A 29 13.81 -11.14 -11.40
C LYS A 29 12.55 -11.03 -12.26
N GLY A 30 11.78 -9.94 -12.15
CA GLY A 30 10.52 -9.77 -12.89
C GLY A 30 9.44 -10.81 -12.60
N ASN A 31 9.51 -11.52 -11.46
CA ASN A 31 8.57 -12.60 -11.17
C ASN A 31 7.23 -12.03 -10.67
N VAL A 32 6.31 -11.75 -11.60
CA VAL A 32 5.00 -11.13 -11.34
C VAL A 32 4.25 -11.82 -10.20
N ARG A 33 4.20 -13.15 -10.18
CA ARG A 33 3.49 -13.90 -9.13
C ARG A 33 4.08 -13.69 -7.74
N ARG A 34 5.42 -13.61 -7.64
CA ARG A 34 6.09 -13.32 -6.36
C ARG A 34 5.89 -11.87 -5.96
N ILE A 35 6.02 -10.93 -6.90
CA ILE A 35 5.76 -9.50 -6.68
C ILE A 35 4.34 -9.31 -6.12
N ASP A 36 3.32 -9.82 -6.80
CA ASP A 36 1.92 -9.71 -6.36
C ASP A 36 1.70 -10.33 -4.97
N ARG A 37 2.38 -11.44 -4.66
CA ARG A 37 2.28 -12.11 -3.35
C ARG A 37 2.96 -11.30 -2.24
N HIS A 38 4.11 -10.69 -2.49
CA HIS A 38 4.74 -9.77 -1.54
C HIS A 38 3.87 -8.53 -1.34
N MET A 39 3.37 -7.94 -2.43
CA MET A 39 2.53 -6.76 -2.36
C MET A 39 1.22 -7.00 -1.59
N LYS A 40 0.53 -8.13 -1.82
CA LYS A 40 -0.66 -8.49 -1.04
C LYS A 40 -0.36 -8.61 0.46
N ARG A 41 0.79 -9.19 0.83
CA ARG A 41 1.21 -9.31 2.24
C ARG A 41 1.58 -7.95 2.82
N PHE A 42 2.29 -7.13 2.06
CA PHE A 42 2.66 -5.77 2.43
C PHE A 42 1.42 -4.91 2.70
N ILE A 43 0.50 -4.83 1.73
CA ILE A 43 -0.77 -4.11 1.87
C ILE A 43 -1.59 -4.63 3.04
N HIS A 44 -1.61 -5.95 3.26
CA HIS A 44 -2.32 -6.50 4.41
C HIS A 44 -1.70 -6.10 5.76
N ARG A 45 -0.37 -6.08 5.85
CA ARG A 45 0.36 -5.70 7.06
C ARG A 45 0.24 -4.20 7.36
N GLU A 46 0.62 -3.37 6.39
CA GLU A 46 0.58 -1.90 6.50
C GLU A 46 -0.86 -1.37 6.53
N GLY A 47 -1.79 -2.09 5.92
CA GLY A 47 -3.19 -1.70 5.85
C GLY A 47 -4.03 -2.06 7.07
N LYS A 48 -3.47 -2.72 8.09
CA LYS A 48 -4.23 -3.17 9.27
C LYS A 48 -4.39 -2.05 10.30
N GLU A 49 -5.63 -1.74 10.66
CA GLU A 49 -5.89 -0.77 11.73
C GLU A 49 -5.56 -1.39 13.09
N VAL A 50 -4.60 -0.77 13.80
CA VAL A 50 -4.16 -1.22 15.14
C VAL A 50 -5.04 -0.61 16.25
N ARG A 51 -5.82 0.44 15.93
CA ARG A 51 -6.74 1.09 16.88
C ARG A 51 -7.97 0.21 17.16
N ALA A 52 -8.57 0.40 18.33
CA ALA A 52 -9.81 -0.26 18.70
C ALA A 52 -10.92 0.07 17.68
N SER A 53 -11.71 -0.93 17.29
CA SER A 53 -12.82 -0.75 16.35
C SER A 53 -13.83 0.26 16.89
N SER A 54 -14.15 1.28 16.10
CA SER A 54 -15.15 2.29 16.44
C SER A 54 -16.52 1.91 15.87
N TYR A 55 -17.58 2.43 16.49
CA TYR A 55 -18.95 2.41 15.94
C TYR A 55 -19.25 3.64 15.07
N LEU A 56 -18.39 4.66 15.14
CA LEU A 56 -18.45 5.84 14.29
C LEU A 56 -17.59 5.61 13.05
N HIS A 57 -18.21 5.69 11.87
CA HIS A 57 -17.51 5.68 10.59
C HIS A 57 -16.90 7.07 10.37
N ALA A 58 -15.61 7.24 10.65
CA ALA A 58 -14.90 8.39 10.10
C ALA A 58 -14.82 8.19 8.58
N LEU A 59 -15.66 8.91 7.82
CA LEU A 59 -15.47 9.09 6.39
C LEU A 59 -14.03 9.58 6.19
N GLY A 60 -13.22 8.84 5.42
CA GLY A 60 -11.81 9.18 5.17
C GLY A 60 -10.75 8.34 5.90
N GLY A 61 -11.10 7.57 6.93
CA GLY A 61 -10.09 6.79 7.69
C GLY A 61 -9.32 5.75 6.87
N ALA A 62 -9.91 5.23 5.78
CA ALA A 62 -9.23 4.34 4.85
C ALA A 62 -8.34 5.08 3.83
N GLU A 63 -8.63 6.35 3.56
CA GLU A 63 -7.85 7.20 2.64
C GLU A 63 -6.49 7.53 3.26
N ASP A 64 -6.48 7.94 4.54
CA ASP A 64 -5.24 8.14 5.32
C ASP A 64 -4.35 6.90 5.33
N ARG A 65 -4.95 5.72 5.41
CA ARG A 65 -4.21 4.44 5.39
C ARG A 65 -3.60 4.16 4.03
N ILE A 66 -4.28 4.51 2.94
CA ILE A 66 -3.71 4.38 1.60
C ILE A 66 -2.61 5.42 1.38
N GLY A 67 -2.76 6.64 1.93
CA GLY A 67 -1.69 7.63 1.97
C GLY A 67 -0.44 7.13 2.72
N GLY A 68 -0.63 6.48 3.88
CA GLY A 68 0.46 5.82 4.61
C GLY A 68 1.10 4.67 3.81
N LEU A 69 0.29 3.82 3.19
CA LEU A 69 0.76 2.75 2.29
C LEU A 69 1.59 3.32 1.13
N TYR A 70 1.13 4.42 0.52
CA TYR A 70 1.81 5.12 -0.55
C TYR A 70 3.21 5.58 -0.10
N ALA A 71 3.29 6.23 1.06
CA ALA A 71 4.57 6.69 1.62
C ALA A 71 5.54 5.53 1.87
N SER A 72 5.06 4.42 2.46
CA SER A 72 5.89 3.24 2.74
C SER A 72 6.33 2.48 1.48
N LEU A 73 5.55 2.53 0.39
CA LEU A 73 5.93 1.88 -0.88
C LEU A 73 6.94 2.69 -1.67
N ARG A 74 6.90 4.02 -1.58
CA ARG A 74 7.85 4.91 -2.26
C ARG A 74 9.29 4.69 -1.81
N THR A 75 9.50 4.18 -0.61
CA THR A 75 10.84 3.87 -0.07
C THR A 75 11.36 2.49 -0.49
N GLN A 76 10.53 1.65 -1.13
CA GLN A 76 10.89 0.29 -1.50
C GLN A 76 11.84 0.21 -2.70
N ILE A 77 12.91 -0.58 -2.57
CA ILE A 77 13.86 -0.80 -3.66
C ILE A 77 13.17 -1.47 -4.86
N GLY A 78 13.32 -0.84 -6.03
CA GLY A 78 12.78 -1.35 -7.30
C GLY A 78 11.42 -0.78 -7.68
N VAL A 79 10.78 0.02 -6.82
CA VAL A 79 9.62 0.85 -7.20
C VAL A 79 10.13 2.14 -7.84
N ILE A 80 9.71 2.42 -9.08
CA ILE A 80 10.11 3.63 -9.83
C ILE A 80 9.07 4.73 -9.63
N LYS A 81 7.82 4.40 -9.97
CA LYS A 81 6.67 5.29 -9.86
C LYS A 81 5.53 4.59 -9.14
N LEU A 82 4.68 5.39 -8.53
CA LEU A 82 3.56 4.96 -7.74
C LEU A 82 2.54 6.09 -7.76
N ASP A 83 1.30 5.78 -8.09
CA ASP A 83 0.18 6.66 -7.80
C ASP A 83 -1.12 5.87 -7.60
N TRP A 84 -2.12 6.53 -7.08
CA TRP A 84 -3.44 5.99 -6.84
C TRP A 84 -4.50 7.01 -7.22
N ASP A 85 -5.74 6.54 -7.30
CA ASP A 85 -6.91 7.32 -7.74
C ASP A 85 -7.41 8.34 -6.71
N ARG A 86 -6.49 9.09 -6.08
CA ARG A 86 -6.76 10.13 -5.08
C ARG A 86 -7.46 11.37 -5.67
N CYS A 87 -7.12 11.73 -6.90
CA CYS A 87 -7.69 12.92 -7.57
C CYS A 87 -8.99 12.61 -8.31
N VAL A 88 -9.42 11.35 -8.33
CA VAL A 88 -10.69 10.92 -8.90
C VAL A 88 -11.78 11.08 -7.85
N ALA A 89 -12.80 11.89 -8.15
CA ALA A 89 -13.94 12.06 -7.25
C ALA A 89 -14.71 10.74 -7.14
N LYS A 90 -14.79 10.20 -5.93
CA LYS A 90 -15.49 8.95 -5.65
C LYS A 90 -16.67 9.18 -4.73
N PRO A 91 -17.77 8.42 -4.91
CA PRO A 91 -18.89 8.51 -3.99
C PRO A 91 -18.44 8.03 -2.60
N ALA A 92 -18.88 8.73 -1.56
CA ALA A 92 -18.56 8.44 -0.16
C ALA A 92 -19.30 7.18 0.34
N ILE A 93 -19.03 6.04 -0.28
CA ILE A 93 -19.65 4.74 0.01
C ILE A 93 -18.69 3.91 0.85
N TRP A 94 -19.24 3.29 1.90
CA TRP A 94 -18.52 2.33 2.74
C TRP A 94 -19.03 0.90 2.46
N PRO A 95 -18.15 -0.09 2.22
CA PRO A 95 -16.69 0.01 2.12
C PRO A 95 -16.25 0.72 0.82
N GLY A 96 -15.15 1.48 0.92
CA GLY A 96 -14.58 2.20 -0.21
C GLY A 96 -13.63 1.32 -1.03
N THR A 97 -13.39 1.68 -2.28
CA THR A 97 -12.45 1.00 -3.17
C THR A 97 -11.50 1.98 -3.83
N TRP A 98 -10.23 1.62 -3.88
CA TRP A 98 -9.15 2.39 -4.47
C TRP A 98 -8.27 1.54 -5.37
N THR A 99 -7.66 2.17 -6.35
CA THR A 99 -6.73 1.51 -7.27
C THR A 99 -5.36 2.14 -7.10
N LEU A 100 -4.40 1.32 -6.71
CA LEU A 100 -3.00 1.68 -6.55
C LEU A 100 -2.20 1.11 -7.70
N GLY A 101 -1.62 1.96 -8.54
CA GLY A 101 -0.71 1.59 -9.61
C GLY A 101 0.73 1.66 -9.14
N VAL A 102 1.51 0.61 -9.39
CA VAL A 102 2.91 0.51 -9.00
C VAL A 102 3.74 0.13 -10.21
N VAL A 103 4.78 0.91 -10.47
CA VAL A 103 5.71 0.73 -11.58
C VAL A 103 7.02 0.19 -11.04
N TYR A 104 7.43 -1.00 -11.49
CA TYR A 104 8.63 -1.68 -11.03
C TYR A 104 9.76 -1.68 -12.07
N ARG A 105 10.99 -1.49 -11.61
CA ARG A 105 12.21 -1.67 -12.42
C ARG A 105 12.68 -3.12 -12.34
N THR A 106 12.46 -3.88 -13.40
CA THR A 106 13.03 -5.22 -13.52
C THR A 106 14.45 -5.12 -14.11
N ARG A 107 15.37 -6.01 -13.72
CA ARG A 107 16.78 -5.96 -14.16
C ARG A 107 17.16 -7.14 -15.07
N ASP A 108 16.35 -8.19 -15.07
CA ASP A 108 16.59 -9.45 -15.80
C ASP A 108 15.82 -9.55 -17.13
N GLY A 109 15.18 -8.45 -17.58
CA GLY A 109 14.71 -8.24 -18.95
C GLY A 109 15.38 -6.96 -19.47
N LEU A 110 15.74 -6.95 -20.76
CA LEU A 110 16.36 -5.81 -21.45
C LEU A 110 15.80 -4.46 -21.00
N SER A 111 16.69 -3.47 -20.95
CA SER A 111 16.65 -2.08 -20.46
C SER A 111 15.33 -1.29 -20.44
N ASP A 112 14.28 -1.78 -21.09
CA ASP A 112 13.00 -1.12 -21.35
C ASP A 112 11.78 -1.83 -20.72
N GLN A 113 11.97 -2.96 -20.01
CA GLN A 113 10.84 -3.68 -19.39
C GLN A 113 10.47 -3.13 -18.01
N VAL A 114 9.76 -2.01 -18.03
CA VAL A 114 9.02 -1.48 -16.89
C VAL A 114 7.77 -2.34 -16.66
N LEU A 115 7.59 -2.87 -15.44
CA LEU A 115 6.42 -3.67 -15.09
C LEU A 115 5.44 -2.83 -14.27
N GLU A 116 4.28 -2.52 -14.85
CA GLU A 116 3.21 -1.82 -14.15
C GLU A 116 2.09 -2.77 -13.69
N ARG A 117 1.74 -2.67 -12.39
CA ARG A 117 0.71 -3.47 -11.74
C ARG A 117 -0.25 -2.58 -10.98
N CYS A 118 -1.54 -2.88 -11.10
CA CYS A 118 -2.59 -2.23 -10.34
C CYS A 118 -3.17 -3.18 -9.30
N TYR A 119 -3.34 -2.65 -8.11
CA TYR A 119 -3.95 -3.33 -6.97
C TYR A 119 -5.23 -2.60 -6.63
N THR A 120 -6.36 -3.26 -6.82
CA THR A 120 -7.64 -2.75 -6.33
C THR A 120 -7.75 -3.12 -4.86
N ILE A 121 -7.84 -2.11 -4.01
CA ILE A 121 -7.82 -2.17 -2.56
C ILE A 121 -9.20 -1.75 -2.06
N GLN A 122 -9.87 -2.64 -1.33
CA GLN A 122 -11.04 -2.31 -0.54
C GLN A 122 -10.57 -1.82 0.84
N GLY A 123 -11.04 -0.65 1.27
CA GLY A 123 -10.86 -0.15 2.62
C GLY A 123 -12.18 -0.18 3.36
N GLY A 124 -12.18 -0.75 4.57
CA GLY A 124 -13.38 -0.96 5.35
C GLY A 124 -13.86 -2.40 5.30
N ARG A 125 -14.03 -3.01 6.48
CA ARG A 125 -14.62 -4.34 6.65
C ARG A 125 -15.62 -4.37 7.80
N PRO A 126 -16.75 -5.10 7.66
CA PRO A 126 -17.62 -5.39 8.79
C PRO A 126 -16.92 -6.36 9.74
N GLY A 127 -16.82 -5.97 11.01
CA GLY A 127 -16.31 -6.84 12.07
C GLY A 127 -17.15 -8.10 12.25
N ARG A 128 -16.49 -9.18 12.71
CA ARG A 128 -17.15 -10.36 13.26
C ARG A 128 -16.65 -10.51 14.70
N ILE A 129 -17.57 -10.70 15.65
CA ILE A 129 -17.20 -11.22 16.96
C ILE A 129 -17.60 -12.69 17.03
N ASN A 130 -16.85 -13.43 17.83
CA ASN A 130 -17.11 -14.83 18.14
C ASN A 130 -17.58 -14.88 19.60
N LEU A 131 -18.85 -15.18 19.81
CA LEU A 131 -19.44 -15.43 21.12
C LEU A 131 -19.93 -16.87 21.13
N PHE A 132 -19.21 -17.75 21.83
CA PHE A 132 -19.62 -19.15 22.03
C PHE A 132 -20.03 -19.90 20.74
N GLY A 133 -19.27 -19.74 19.65
CA GLY A 133 -19.54 -20.40 18.36
C GLY A 133 -20.55 -19.67 17.46
N TRP A 134 -21.33 -18.74 18.02
CA TRP A 134 -22.17 -17.82 17.25
C TRP A 134 -21.31 -16.65 16.72
N ARG A 135 -21.46 -16.37 15.42
CA ARG A 135 -20.68 -15.36 14.69
C ARG A 135 -21.58 -14.23 14.15
N PRO A 136 -22.25 -13.45 15.01
CA PRO A 136 -23.06 -12.34 14.53
C PRO A 136 -22.17 -11.32 13.81
N ARG A 137 -22.62 -10.85 12.64
CA ARG A 137 -21.99 -9.72 11.96
C ARG A 137 -22.34 -8.46 12.73
N ILE A 138 -21.40 -7.93 13.51
CA ILE A 138 -21.60 -6.66 14.22
C ILE A 138 -21.01 -5.54 13.36
N ARG A 139 -21.69 -4.39 13.34
CA ARG A 139 -21.22 -3.12 12.76
C ARG A 139 -20.05 -2.52 13.58
N LYS A 140 -19.03 -3.31 13.88
CA LYS A 140 -17.72 -2.78 14.33
C LYS A 140 -16.91 -2.47 13.09
N VAL A 141 -16.53 -1.21 12.94
CA VAL A 141 -15.85 -0.71 11.75
C VAL A 141 -14.35 -0.90 11.95
N ARG A 142 -13.67 -1.40 10.92
CA ARG A 142 -12.22 -1.37 10.80
C ARG A 142 -11.84 -0.82 9.44
N ASN A 143 -10.88 0.10 9.42
CA ASN A 143 -10.28 0.69 8.24
C ASN A 143 -9.19 -0.20 7.63
N ASP A 144 -9.33 -1.53 7.80
CA ASP A 144 -8.41 -2.51 7.23
C ASP A 144 -8.43 -2.42 5.70
N LEU A 145 -7.25 -2.39 5.09
CA LEU A 145 -7.10 -2.51 3.64
C LEU A 145 -7.02 -3.98 3.22
N ARG A 146 -7.70 -4.30 2.13
CA ARG A 146 -7.66 -5.63 1.50
C ARG A 146 -7.54 -5.49 0.00
N VAL A 147 -6.56 -6.16 -0.58
CA VAL A 147 -6.51 -6.35 -2.04
C VAL A 147 -7.64 -7.28 -2.47
N ILE A 148 -8.50 -6.79 -3.38
CA ILE A 148 -9.60 -7.56 -3.98
C ILE A 148 -9.26 -8.03 -5.40
N ASN A 149 -8.48 -7.24 -6.14
CA ASN A 149 -8.09 -7.56 -7.51
C ASN A 149 -6.66 -7.10 -7.80
N VAL A 150 -5.99 -7.79 -8.71
CA VAL A 150 -4.67 -7.44 -9.23
C VAL A 150 -4.64 -7.65 -10.74
N ARG A 151 -4.19 -6.64 -11.48
CA ARG A 151 -4.10 -6.68 -12.94
C ARG A 151 -2.88 -5.94 -13.45
N SER A 152 -2.51 -6.19 -14.71
CA SER A 152 -1.60 -5.29 -15.43
C SER A 152 -2.40 -4.07 -15.89
N CYS A 153 -1.78 -2.89 -15.85
CA CYS A 153 -2.43 -1.63 -16.17
C CYS A 153 -1.40 -0.62 -16.71
N PRO A 154 -0.83 -0.87 -17.91
CA PRO A 154 0.16 0.04 -18.47
C PRO A 154 -0.41 1.45 -18.63
N GLY A 155 0.35 2.46 -18.20
CA GLY A 155 0.02 3.88 -18.28
C GLY A 155 -0.91 4.39 -17.17
N TYR A 156 -1.29 3.57 -16.20
CA TYR A 156 -2.22 4.00 -15.15
C TYR A 156 -1.61 5.09 -14.26
N VAL A 157 -0.35 4.91 -13.83
CA VAL A 157 0.32 5.86 -12.94
C VAL A 157 0.51 7.21 -13.62
N GLU A 158 0.93 7.23 -14.89
CA GLU A 158 1.08 8.45 -15.67
C GLU A 158 -0.27 9.17 -15.87
N GLU A 159 -1.34 8.41 -16.11
CA GLU A 159 -2.69 8.95 -16.22
C GLU A 159 -3.17 9.58 -14.91
N GLN A 160 -2.92 8.94 -13.76
CA GLN A 160 -3.29 9.52 -12.47
C GLN A 160 -2.46 10.77 -12.14
N GLU A 161 -1.17 10.78 -12.46
CA GLU A 161 -0.32 11.97 -12.33
C GLU A 161 -0.93 13.13 -13.15
N ARG A 162 -1.32 12.88 -14.40
CA ARG A 162 -1.97 13.87 -15.27
C ARG A 162 -3.29 14.40 -14.70
N ILE A 163 -4.20 13.50 -14.29
CA ILE A 163 -5.50 13.88 -13.70
C ILE A 163 -5.31 14.75 -12.46
N CYS A 164 -4.29 14.45 -11.65
CA CYS A 164 -3.98 15.24 -10.47
C CYS A 164 -3.45 16.64 -10.82
N THR A 165 -2.63 16.78 -11.87
CA THR A 165 -2.10 18.08 -12.33
C THR A 165 -3.17 18.94 -13.01
N GLU A 166 -4.11 18.34 -13.75
CA GLU A 166 -5.20 19.09 -14.41
C GLU A 166 -6.27 19.61 -13.43
N ARG A 167 -6.36 19.01 -12.24
CA ARG A 167 -7.33 19.39 -11.19
C ARG A 167 -6.76 20.31 -10.10
N SER A 168 -5.43 20.53 -10.09
CA SER A 168 -4.75 21.43 -9.14
C SER A 168 -4.72 22.87 -9.65
#